data_AF-A0AAN3VV91-F1
#
_entry.id   AF-A0AAN3VV91-F1
#
_cell.length_a   1.000
_cell.length_b   1.000
_cell.length_c   1.000
_cell.angle_alpha   90.00
_cell.angle_beta   90.00
_cell.angle_gamma   90.00
#
_symmetry.space_group_name_H-M   'P 1'
#
loop_
_entity.id
_entity.type
_entity.pdbx_description
1 polymer ?
#
loop_
_entity_poly.entity_id
_entity_poly.type
_entity_poly.pdbx_seq_one_letter_code
_entity_poly.pdbx_strand_id
1 'polypeptide(L)'
;MSETKLRTKDLVNIGIFSVLYMVLSIIVMASAILSPIIWILWPAITGIICNFIYMLLVAKVPKPGTAFILITITGIIYFVTGECTWVIIVTCIIAGILAEISRKIFGYKNPKGEIVSSGWICVGLIGSILPMWLFQESYMQSIVKMGMNPEYVNKLQTLISIPTLLVMIATAFIGGVIGAYIGKAIFKKRFEKAGII
;
A
#
# COMPACT_ATOMS: atom_id res chain seq x y z
N MET A 1 -7.20 31.24 -6.70
CA MET A 1 -6.04 30.32 -6.69
C MET A 1 -6.30 29.23 -5.66
N SER A 2 -6.46 27.96 -6.07
CA SER A 2 -6.50 26.88 -5.09
C SER A 2 -5.14 26.80 -4.42
N GLU A 3 -5.08 26.99 -3.10
CA GLU A 3 -3.82 26.83 -2.37
C GLU A 3 -3.25 25.42 -2.56
N THR A 4 -2.13 25.36 -3.28
CA THR A 4 -1.40 24.14 -3.62
C THR A 4 -0.50 23.65 -2.49
N LYS A 5 -0.31 24.42 -1.43
CA LYS A 5 0.58 24.08 -0.31
C LYS A 5 -0.16 23.31 0.79
N LEU A 6 0.50 22.30 1.35
CA LEU A 6 0.04 21.59 2.55
C LEU A 6 0.12 22.52 3.76
N ARG A 7 -0.96 22.56 4.55
CA ARG A 7 -1.01 23.25 5.84
C ARG A 7 -0.87 22.26 6.98
N THR A 8 -0.64 22.74 8.20
CA THR A 8 -0.56 21.90 9.41
C THR A 8 -1.77 20.96 9.55
N LYS A 9 -2.99 21.48 9.33
CA LYS A 9 -4.21 20.65 9.37
C LYS A 9 -4.21 19.52 8.34
N ASP A 10 -3.57 19.72 7.19
CA ASP A 10 -3.50 18.73 6.12
C ASP A 10 -2.53 17.61 6.52
N LEU A 11 -1.37 17.98 7.08
CA LEU A 11 -0.40 17.05 7.63
C LEU A 11 -0.97 16.21 8.78
N VAL A 12 -1.75 16.82 9.68
CA VAL A 12 -2.46 16.10 10.76
C VAL A 12 -3.42 15.07 10.18
N ASN A 13 -4.22 15.44 9.16
CA ASN A 13 -5.10 14.50 8.49
C ASN A 13 -4.30 13.36 7.83
N ILE A 14 -3.23 13.67 7.08
CA ILE A 14 -2.38 12.65 6.45
C ILE A 14 -1.85 11.68 7.51
N GLY A 15 -1.35 12.18 8.66
CA GLY A 15 -0.89 11.34 9.76
C GLY A 15 -1.97 10.39 10.28
N ILE A 16 -3.16 10.90 10.60
CA ILE A 16 -4.29 10.08 11.08
C ILE A 16 -4.65 8.99 10.06
N PHE A 17 -4.81 9.36 8.78
CA PHE A 17 -5.14 8.41 7.73
C PHE A 17 -4.03 7.39 7.47
N SER A 18 -2.76 7.76 7.64
CA SER A 18 -1.62 6.85 7.52
C SER A 18 -1.63 5.79 8.62
N VAL A 19 -1.92 6.19 9.86
CA VAL A 19 -2.07 5.26 11.00
C VAL A 19 -3.26 4.33 10.77
N LEU A 20 -4.42 4.85 10.34
CA LEU A 20 -5.59 4.03 10.03
C LEU A 20 -5.32 3.03 8.90
N TYR A 21 -4.67 3.48 7.82
CA TYR A 21 -4.27 2.62 6.72
C TYR A 21 -3.36 1.50 7.21
N MET A 22 -2.36 1.85 8.02
CA MET A 22 -1.39 0.91 8.57
C MET A 22 -2.03 -0.14 9.49
N VAL A 23 -2.90 0.27 10.42
CA VAL A 23 -3.56 -0.67 11.34
C VAL A 23 -4.36 -1.71 10.55
N LEU A 24 -5.11 -1.27 9.53
CA LEU A 24 -5.84 -2.19 8.68
C LEU A 24 -4.91 -3.07 7.84
N SER A 25 -3.83 -2.53 7.30
CA SER A 25 -2.88 -3.31 6.51
C SER A 25 -2.11 -4.33 7.35
N ILE A 26 -1.85 -4.08 8.64
CA ILE A 26 -1.30 -5.07 9.57
C ILE A 26 -2.29 -6.21 9.80
N ILE A 27 -3.58 -5.92 9.98
CA ILE A 27 -4.61 -6.97 10.12
C ILE A 27 -4.65 -7.86 8.87
N VAL A 28 -4.57 -7.26 7.68
CA VAL A 28 -4.49 -8.02 6.43
C VAL A 28 -3.20 -8.84 6.37
N MET A 29 -2.06 -8.25 6.73
CA MET A 29 -0.77 -8.92 6.72
C MET A 29 -0.73 -10.11 7.69
N ALA A 30 -1.39 -10.03 8.85
CA ALA A 30 -1.48 -11.15 9.79
C ALA A 30 -2.14 -12.41 9.19
N SER A 31 -3.02 -12.25 8.20
CA SER A 31 -3.62 -13.38 7.48
C SER A 31 -2.61 -14.18 6.62
N ALA A 32 -1.41 -13.62 6.37
CA ALA A 32 -0.34 -14.29 5.63
C ALA A 32 0.08 -15.62 6.26
N ILE A 33 -0.02 -15.75 7.59
CA ILE A 33 0.34 -16.97 8.34
C ILE A 33 -0.48 -18.19 7.88
N LEU A 34 -1.69 -17.96 7.34
CA LEU A 34 -2.60 -19.04 6.92
C LEU A 34 -2.10 -19.78 5.68
N SER A 35 -1.41 -19.11 4.76
CA SER A 35 -0.92 -19.73 3.52
C SER A 35 0.18 -18.90 2.84
N PRO A 36 1.24 -19.54 2.29
CA PRO A 36 2.27 -18.85 1.50
C PRO A 36 1.72 -18.01 0.35
N ILE A 37 0.63 -18.48 -0.29
CA ILE A 37 -0.02 -17.76 -1.40
C ILE A 37 -0.68 -16.47 -0.91
N ILE A 38 -1.33 -16.51 0.26
CA ILE A 38 -1.92 -15.32 0.89
C ILE A 38 -0.83 -14.34 1.25
N TRP A 39 0.33 -14.81 1.70
CA TRP A 39 1.47 -13.94 1.94
C TRP A 39 1.87 -13.24 0.65
N ILE A 40 2.16 -13.93 -0.45
CA ILE A 40 2.56 -13.28 -1.72
C ILE A 40 1.50 -12.28 -2.22
N LEU A 41 0.21 -12.58 -2.04
CA LEU A 41 -0.89 -11.72 -2.48
C LEU A 41 -1.33 -10.67 -1.45
N TRP A 42 -0.69 -10.59 -0.27
CA TRP A 42 -1.11 -9.66 0.79
C TRP A 42 -1.17 -8.18 0.35
N PRO A 43 -0.28 -7.66 -0.54
CA PRO A 43 -0.38 -6.28 -1.01
C PRO A 43 -1.64 -6.05 -1.85
N ALA A 44 -2.05 -7.05 -2.64
CA ALA A 44 -3.26 -7.00 -3.44
C ALA A 44 -4.52 -7.01 -2.55
N ILE A 45 -4.54 -7.90 -1.55
CA ILE A 45 -5.63 -7.99 -0.56
C ILE A 45 -5.72 -6.68 0.23
N THR A 46 -4.58 -6.13 0.64
CA THR A 46 -4.49 -4.83 1.32
C THR A 46 -5.01 -3.72 0.42
N GLY A 47 -4.72 -3.75 -0.88
CA GLY A 47 -5.31 -2.81 -1.82
C GLY A 47 -6.83 -2.89 -1.87
N ILE A 48 -7.41 -4.09 -1.91
CA ILE A 48 -8.87 -4.25 -1.95
C ILE A 48 -9.51 -3.73 -0.65
N ILE A 49 -8.92 -4.05 0.50
CA ILE A 49 -9.51 -3.77 1.81
C ILE A 49 -9.19 -2.37 2.31
N CYS A 50 -7.95 -1.89 2.21
CA CYS A 50 -7.49 -0.68 2.89
C CYS A 50 -7.56 0.57 2.00
N ASN A 51 -7.64 0.40 0.68
CA ASN A 51 -7.47 1.53 -0.23
C ASN A 51 -8.64 2.54 -0.19
N PHE A 52 -9.79 2.17 0.38
CA PHE A 52 -10.85 3.15 0.66
C PHE A 52 -10.39 4.25 1.64
N ILE A 53 -9.47 3.94 2.58
CA ILE A 53 -8.87 4.92 3.51
C ILE A 53 -8.04 5.93 2.73
N TYR A 54 -7.23 5.45 1.79
CA TYR A 54 -6.45 6.32 0.91
C TYR A 54 -7.37 7.22 0.06
N MET A 55 -8.43 6.65 -0.52
CA MET A 55 -9.44 7.41 -1.27
C MET A 55 -10.08 8.53 -0.43
N LEU A 56 -10.44 8.25 0.82
CA LEU A 56 -10.98 9.24 1.75
C LEU A 56 -9.95 10.35 2.06
N LEU A 57 -8.68 9.99 2.26
CA LEU A 57 -7.63 10.96 2.50
C LEU A 57 -7.49 11.92 1.32
N VAL A 58 -7.40 11.39 0.10
CA VAL A 58 -7.15 12.24 -1.07
C VAL A 58 -8.36 13.06 -1.49
N ALA A 59 -9.57 12.61 -1.19
CA ALA A 59 -10.78 13.42 -1.30
C ALA A 59 -10.78 14.57 -0.28
N LYS A 60 -10.30 14.33 0.95
CA LYS A 60 -10.21 15.33 2.02
C LYS A 60 -9.05 16.31 1.83
N VAL A 61 -7.91 15.84 1.33
CA VAL A 61 -6.69 16.59 1.10
C VAL A 61 -6.23 16.42 -0.36
N PRO A 62 -6.96 16.99 -1.34
CA PRO A 62 -6.66 16.86 -2.77
C PRO A 62 -5.53 17.82 -3.17
N LYS A 63 -4.35 17.63 -2.58
CA LYS A 63 -3.17 18.48 -2.73
C LYS A 63 -1.93 17.66 -3.13
N PRO A 64 -0.91 18.31 -3.69
CA PRO A 64 0.38 17.69 -3.93
C PRO A 64 1.03 17.15 -2.65
N GLY A 65 1.65 15.98 -2.76
CA GLY A 65 2.40 15.34 -1.68
C GLY A 65 1.57 14.48 -0.73
N THR A 66 0.23 14.55 -0.77
CA THR A 66 -0.66 13.75 0.10
C THR A 66 -0.38 12.25 -0.03
N ALA A 67 -0.28 11.74 -1.26
CA ALA A 67 -0.05 10.32 -1.53
C ALA A 67 1.36 9.88 -1.12
N PHE A 68 2.36 10.69 -1.48
CA PHE A 68 3.75 10.44 -1.16
C PHE A 68 3.99 10.37 0.35
N ILE A 69 3.48 11.34 1.11
CA ILE A 69 3.66 11.39 2.57
C ILE A 69 2.98 10.19 3.24
N LEU A 70 1.76 9.82 2.81
CA LEU A 70 1.07 8.67 3.39
C LEU A 70 1.90 7.39 3.27
N ILE A 71 2.30 7.01 2.06
CA ILE A 71 3.00 5.73 1.86
C ILE A 71 4.41 5.74 2.44
N THR A 72 5.06 6.91 2.46
CA THR A 72 6.37 7.07 3.11
C THR A 72 6.28 6.88 4.62
N ILE A 73 5.29 7.50 5.28
CA ILE A 73 5.03 7.30 6.71
C ILE A 73 4.73 5.81 6.97
N THR A 74 3.86 5.20 6.17
CA THR A 74 3.54 3.77 6.29
C THR A 74 4.80 2.90 6.17
N GLY A 75 5.65 3.13 5.17
CA GLY A 75 6.90 2.39 4.99
C GLY A 75 7.90 2.57 6.14
N ILE A 76 8.05 3.80 6.65
CA ILE A 76 8.91 4.08 7.81
C ILE A 76 8.41 3.32 9.04
N ILE A 77 7.10 3.35 9.31
CA ILE A 77 6.58 2.65 10.49
C ILE A 77 6.76 1.13 10.35
N TYR A 78 6.48 0.55 9.18
CA TYR A 78 6.71 -0.88 8.95
C TYR A 78 8.17 -1.31 9.17
N PHE A 79 9.12 -0.45 8.82
CA PHE A 79 10.53 -0.69 9.10
C PHE A 79 10.83 -0.59 10.60
N VAL A 80 10.33 0.45 11.27
CA VAL A 80 10.56 0.69 12.71
C VAL A 80 9.92 -0.39 13.59
N THR A 81 8.81 -1.01 13.16
CA THR A 81 8.20 -2.13 13.87
C THR A 81 9.04 -3.41 13.86
N GLY A 82 10.14 -3.46 13.08
CA GLY A 82 11.08 -4.59 13.04
C GLY A 82 10.62 -5.77 12.17
N GLU A 83 9.38 -5.75 11.69
CA GLU A 83 8.78 -6.80 10.84
C GLU A 83 9.34 -6.82 9.42
N CYS A 84 9.81 -5.67 8.91
CA CYS A 84 10.23 -5.49 7.53
C CYS A 84 11.68 -5.00 7.42
N THR A 85 12.39 -5.43 6.39
CA THR A 85 13.71 -4.89 6.04
C THR A 85 13.62 -3.47 5.48
N TRP A 86 14.75 -2.78 5.32
CA TRP A 86 14.81 -1.44 4.74
C TRP A 86 14.23 -1.33 3.31
N VAL A 87 14.06 -2.47 2.62
CA VAL A 87 13.49 -2.54 1.27
C VAL A 87 12.09 -1.91 1.20
N ILE A 88 11.28 -2.04 2.27
CA ILE A 88 9.93 -1.45 2.31
C ILE A 88 9.96 0.08 2.19
N ILE A 89 10.96 0.75 2.78
CA ILE A 89 11.08 2.20 2.69
C ILE A 89 11.33 2.60 1.24
N VAL A 90 12.22 1.90 0.55
CA VAL A 90 12.59 2.20 -0.84
C VAL A 90 11.41 1.96 -1.78
N THR A 91 10.71 0.83 -1.66
CA THR A 91 9.54 0.56 -2.51
C THR A 91 8.41 1.55 -2.24
N CYS A 92 8.17 1.91 -0.98
CA CYS A 92 7.17 2.92 -0.61
C CYS A 92 7.51 4.31 -1.17
N ILE A 93 8.77 4.74 -1.12
CA ILE A 93 9.20 6.02 -1.70
C ILE A 93 9.00 6.02 -3.21
N ILE A 94 9.43 4.96 -3.91
CA ILE A 94 9.25 4.83 -5.37
C ILE A 94 7.76 4.85 -5.72
N ALA A 95 6.96 4.05 -5.04
CA ALA A 95 5.51 4.02 -5.20
C ALA A 95 4.85 5.37 -4.92
N GLY A 96 5.28 6.08 -3.89
CA GLY A 96 4.79 7.41 -3.54
C GLY A 96 5.08 8.43 -4.65
N ILE A 97 6.26 8.37 -5.26
CA ILE A 97 6.62 9.21 -6.41
C ILE A 97 5.72 8.87 -7.61
N LEU A 98 5.54 7.60 -7.94
CA LEU A 98 4.67 7.16 -9.04
C LEU A 98 3.20 7.53 -8.82
N ALA A 99 2.72 7.40 -7.59
CA ALA A 99 1.39 7.82 -7.17
C ALA A 99 1.22 9.33 -7.34
N GLU A 100 2.21 10.12 -6.93
CA GLU A 100 2.19 11.58 -7.05
C GLU A 100 2.26 12.05 -8.51
N ILE A 101 3.10 11.42 -9.34
CA ILE A 101 3.14 11.65 -10.78
C ILE A 101 1.77 11.38 -11.41
N SER A 102 1.14 10.26 -11.05
CA SER A 102 -0.21 9.92 -11.54
C SER A 102 -1.24 10.99 -11.16
N ARG A 103 -1.22 11.46 -9.90
CA ARG A 103 -2.11 12.54 -9.43
C ARG A 103 -1.82 13.87 -10.11
N LYS A 104 -0.56 14.16 -10.43
CA LYS A 104 -0.17 15.37 -11.15
C LYS A 104 -0.65 15.35 -12.61
N ILE A 105 -0.52 14.21 -13.29
CA ILE A 105 -0.95 14.03 -14.70
C ILE A 105 -2.48 14.11 -14.83
N PHE A 106 -3.21 13.36 -14.01
CA PHE A 106 -4.68 13.29 -14.13
C PHE A 106 -5.40 14.42 -13.38
N GLY A 107 -4.74 15.05 -12.41
CA GLY A 107 -5.29 16.10 -11.57
C GLY A 107 -5.62 15.63 -10.15
N TYR A 108 -5.30 16.46 -9.16
CA TYR A 108 -5.42 16.13 -7.74
C TYR A 108 -6.85 15.97 -7.21
N LYS A 109 -7.84 16.49 -7.94
CA LYS A 109 -9.27 16.33 -7.68
C LYS A 109 -9.94 15.38 -8.68
N ASN A 110 -9.18 14.80 -9.59
CA ASN A 110 -9.73 13.95 -10.64
C ASN A 110 -9.86 12.50 -10.14
N PRO A 111 -11.05 11.91 -10.22
CA PRO A 111 -11.29 10.53 -9.83
C PRO A 111 -10.34 9.51 -10.50
N LYS A 112 -9.86 9.78 -11.72
CA LYS A 112 -8.87 8.93 -12.41
C LYS A 112 -7.51 8.95 -11.73
N GLY A 113 -7.04 10.13 -11.31
CA GLY A 113 -5.76 10.29 -10.62
C GLY A 113 -5.75 9.56 -9.27
N GLU A 114 -6.86 9.59 -8.55
CA GLU A 114 -7.04 8.86 -7.29
C GLU A 114 -7.00 7.34 -7.48
N ILE A 115 -7.68 6.81 -8.50
CA ILE A 115 -7.70 5.37 -8.79
C ILE A 115 -6.31 4.87 -9.22
N VAL A 116 -5.64 5.57 -10.14
CA VAL A 116 -4.32 5.12 -10.63
C VAL A 116 -3.28 5.21 -9.51
N SER A 117 -3.30 6.29 -8.72
CA SER A 117 -2.39 6.43 -7.58
C SER A 117 -2.63 5.37 -6.50
N SER A 118 -3.87 4.92 -6.31
CA SER A 118 -4.20 3.82 -5.40
C SER A 118 -3.46 2.52 -5.75
N GLY A 119 -3.38 2.19 -7.04
CA GLY A 119 -2.61 1.03 -7.51
C GLY A 119 -1.14 1.14 -7.12
N TRP A 120 -0.53 2.31 -7.34
CA TRP A 120 0.87 2.57 -6.96
C TRP A 120 1.10 2.48 -5.45
N ILE A 121 0.20 3.04 -4.62
CA ILE A 121 0.28 2.93 -3.16
C ILE A 121 0.39 1.46 -2.73
N CYS A 122 -0.41 0.57 -3.34
CA CYS A 122 -0.41 -0.85 -3.02
C CYS A 122 0.85 -1.56 -3.54
N VAL A 123 1.37 -1.15 -4.71
CA VAL A 123 2.68 -1.63 -5.20
C VAL A 123 3.81 -1.26 -4.22
N GLY A 124 3.71 -0.13 -3.51
CA GLY A 124 4.70 0.24 -2.49
C GLY A 124 4.88 -0.81 -1.38
N LEU A 125 3.80 -1.53 -1.05
CA LEU A 125 3.79 -2.53 0.01
C LEU A 125 4.52 -3.83 -0.34
N ILE A 126 4.84 -4.07 -1.62
CA ILE A 126 5.58 -5.28 -2.02
C ILE A 126 6.95 -5.39 -1.34
N GLY A 127 7.52 -4.26 -0.88
CA GLY A 127 8.84 -4.25 -0.25
C GLY A 127 8.94 -5.01 1.06
N SER A 128 7.82 -5.41 1.67
CA SER A 128 7.85 -6.31 2.83
C SER A 128 8.20 -7.74 2.43
N ILE A 129 7.83 -8.16 1.21
CA ILE A 129 8.04 -9.50 0.66
C ILE A 129 9.21 -9.55 -0.32
N LEU A 130 9.54 -8.43 -0.96
CA LEU A 130 10.62 -8.33 -1.94
C LEU A 130 11.98 -8.87 -1.45
N PRO A 131 12.35 -8.83 -0.14
CA PRO A 131 13.53 -9.51 0.38
C PRO A 131 13.60 -11.01 0.07
N MET A 132 12.47 -11.68 -0.16
CA MET A 132 12.45 -13.08 -0.58
C MET A 132 13.13 -13.30 -1.94
N TRP A 133 13.13 -12.30 -2.82
CA TRP A 133 13.83 -12.34 -4.11
C TRP A 133 15.22 -11.73 -4.04
N LEU A 134 15.42 -10.70 -3.22
CA LEU A 134 16.70 -9.97 -3.15
C LEU A 134 17.74 -10.64 -2.25
N PHE A 135 17.28 -11.24 -1.14
CA PHE A 135 18.13 -11.75 -0.06
C PHE A 135 17.67 -13.14 0.39
N GLN A 136 17.24 -13.98 -0.56
CA GLN A 136 16.47 -15.21 -0.34
C GLN A 136 17.02 -16.08 0.80
N GLU A 137 18.29 -16.50 0.74
CA GLU A 137 18.87 -17.40 1.74
C GLU A 137 18.79 -16.82 3.16
N SER A 138 19.31 -15.59 3.34
CA SER A 138 19.32 -14.91 4.63
C SER A 138 17.92 -14.63 5.17
N TYR A 139 16.98 -14.27 4.30
CA TYR A 139 15.61 -13.93 4.68
C TYR A 139 14.80 -15.19 5.02
N MET A 140 14.97 -16.28 4.27
CA MET A 140 14.33 -17.56 4.60
C MET A 140 14.85 -18.14 5.91
N GLN A 141 16.16 -18.02 6.18
CA GLN A 141 16.73 -18.41 7.47
C GLN A 141 16.22 -17.53 8.62
N SER A 142 16.05 -16.22 8.41
CA SER A 142 15.56 -15.33 9.46
C SER A 142 14.11 -15.62 9.83
N ILE A 143 13.23 -15.86 8.86
CA ILE A 143 11.81 -16.18 9.15
C ILE A 143 11.64 -17.52 9.87
N VAL A 144 12.49 -18.52 9.59
CA VAL A 144 12.52 -19.77 10.38
C VAL A 144 12.99 -19.48 11.81
N LYS A 145 14.03 -18.68 12.01
CA LYS A 145 14.52 -18.28 13.35
C LYS A 145 13.49 -17.49 14.15
N MET A 146 12.64 -16.71 13.47
CA MET A 146 11.52 -16.00 14.08
C MET A 146 10.33 -16.91 14.43
N GLY A 147 10.45 -18.22 14.21
CA GLY A 147 9.48 -19.22 14.64
C GLY A 147 8.51 -19.69 13.55
N MET A 148 8.71 -19.30 12.29
CA MET A 148 7.88 -19.79 11.20
C MET A 148 8.16 -21.26 10.88
N ASN A 149 7.11 -22.05 10.66
CA ASN A 149 7.22 -23.49 10.38
C ASN A 149 8.12 -23.73 9.15
N PRO A 150 9.16 -24.59 9.24
CA PRO A 150 10.04 -24.93 8.12
C PRO A 150 9.29 -25.45 6.88
N GLU A 151 8.22 -26.23 7.04
CA GLU A 151 7.41 -26.70 5.90
C GLU A 151 6.72 -25.56 5.16
N TYR A 152 6.24 -24.56 5.92
CA TYR A 152 5.63 -23.36 5.35
C TYR A 152 6.68 -22.56 4.56
N VAL A 153 7.88 -22.41 5.11
CA VAL A 153 9.00 -21.71 4.45
C VAL A 153 9.45 -22.45 3.19
N ASN A 154 9.56 -23.78 3.23
CA ASN A 154 9.88 -24.59 2.06
C ASN A 154 8.85 -24.42 0.94
N LYS A 155 7.55 -24.42 1.28
CA LYS A 155 6.47 -24.11 0.32
C LYS A 155 6.57 -22.69 -0.22
N LEU A 156 7.06 -21.75 0.58
CA LEU A 156 7.26 -20.39 0.13
C LEU A 156 8.39 -20.30 -0.90
N GLN A 157 9.49 -21.00 -0.67
CA GLN A 157 10.63 -21.04 -1.58
C GLN A 157 10.26 -21.54 -2.97
N THR A 158 9.33 -22.50 -3.09
CA THR A 158 8.88 -22.99 -4.40
C THR A 158 8.09 -21.95 -5.20
N LEU A 159 7.56 -20.92 -4.52
CA LEU A 159 6.82 -19.82 -5.13
C LEU A 159 7.73 -18.63 -5.49
N ILE A 160 9.00 -18.63 -5.09
CA ILE A 160 9.94 -17.52 -5.38
C ILE A 160 10.48 -17.69 -6.80
N SER A 161 9.99 -16.88 -7.72
CA SER A 161 10.43 -16.87 -9.13
C SER A 161 10.19 -15.50 -9.75
N ILE A 162 10.85 -15.18 -10.86
CA ILE A 162 10.58 -13.91 -11.58
C ILE A 162 9.11 -13.79 -12.03
N PRO A 163 8.47 -14.84 -12.59
CA PRO A 163 7.05 -14.79 -12.93
C PRO A 163 6.14 -14.44 -11.74
N THR A 164 6.37 -15.05 -10.58
CA THR A 164 5.53 -14.78 -9.39
C THR A 164 5.74 -13.38 -8.83
N LEU A 165 6.95 -12.82 -8.93
CA LEU A 165 7.22 -11.41 -8.62
C LEU A 165 6.42 -10.46 -9.53
N LEU A 166 6.40 -10.72 -10.83
CA LEU A 166 5.63 -9.91 -11.78
C LEU A 166 4.12 -10.01 -11.51
N VAL A 167 3.63 -11.21 -11.21
CA VAL A 167 2.23 -11.44 -10.81
C VAL A 167 1.90 -10.68 -9.53
N MET A 168 2.77 -10.70 -8.52
CA MET A 168 2.59 -9.94 -7.27
C MET A 168 2.48 -8.44 -7.54
N ILE A 169 3.38 -7.86 -8.35
CA ILE A 169 3.35 -6.43 -8.69
C ILE A 169 2.05 -6.07 -9.43
N ALA A 170 1.68 -6.87 -10.44
CA ALA A 170 0.46 -6.66 -11.22
C ALA A 170 -0.79 -6.75 -10.35
N THR A 171 -0.89 -7.79 -9.53
CA THR A 171 -2.03 -7.99 -8.62
C THR A 171 -2.09 -6.94 -7.53
N ALA A 172 -0.96 -6.46 -7.00
CA ALA A 172 -0.93 -5.35 -6.05
C ALA A 172 -1.54 -4.08 -6.65
N PHE A 173 -1.13 -3.74 -7.88
CA PHE A 173 -1.68 -2.59 -8.59
C PHE A 173 -3.19 -2.75 -8.85
N ILE A 174 -3.60 -3.92 -9.38
CA ILE A 174 -5.00 -4.24 -9.67
C ILE A 174 -5.84 -4.20 -8.38
N GLY A 175 -5.34 -4.78 -7.29
CA GLY A 175 -6.00 -4.78 -5.98
C GLY A 175 -6.25 -3.38 -5.46
N GLY A 176 -5.27 -2.48 -5.58
CA GLY A 176 -5.44 -1.07 -5.23
C GLY A 176 -6.49 -0.36 -6.09
N VAL A 177 -6.51 -0.63 -7.39
CA VAL A 177 -7.53 -0.10 -8.31
C VAL A 177 -8.93 -0.61 -7.94
N ILE A 178 -9.09 -1.91 -7.69
CA ILE A 178 -10.37 -2.52 -7.28
C ILE A 178 -10.84 -1.89 -5.96
N GLY A 179 -9.96 -1.80 -4.96
CA GLY A 179 -10.28 -1.17 -3.68
C GLY A 179 -10.67 0.31 -3.81
N ALA A 180 -10.08 1.03 -4.78
CA ALA A 180 -10.49 2.40 -5.09
C ALA A 180 -11.94 2.47 -5.59
N TYR A 181 -12.34 1.56 -6.49
CA TYR A 181 -13.72 1.47 -6.97
C TYR A 181 -14.70 1.09 -5.86
N ILE A 182 -14.34 0.13 -5.02
CA ILE A 182 -15.15 -0.26 -3.85
C ILE A 182 -15.33 0.94 -2.91
N GLY A 183 -14.24 1.65 -2.60
CA GLY A 183 -14.30 2.86 -1.77
C GLY A 183 -15.25 3.91 -2.34
N LYS A 184 -15.20 4.17 -3.65
CA LYS A 184 -16.14 5.07 -4.31
C LYS A 184 -17.58 4.60 -4.23
N ALA A 185 -17.84 3.30 -4.42
CA ALA A 185 -19.18 2.75 -4.34
C ALA A 185 -19.78 2.89 -2.94
N ILE A 186 -19.01 2.56 -1.89
CA ILE A 186 -19.44 2.65 -0.49
C ILE A 186 -19.80 4.09 -0.11
N PHE A 187 -19.00 5.05 -0.56
CA PHE A 187 -19.16 6.44 -0.14
C PHE A 187 -19.94 7.30 -1.13
N LYS A 188 -20.45 6.76 -2.25
CA LYS A 188 -21.18 7.52 -3.28
C LYS A 188 -22.23 8.47 -2.68
N LYS A 189 -23.13 7.94 -1.85
CA LYS A 189 -24.19 8.76 -1.19
C LYS A 189 -23.65 9.80 -0.20
N ARG A 190 -22.49 9.55 0.44
CA ARG A 190 -21.88 10.49 1.40
C ARG A 190 -21.04 11.55 0.69
N PHE A 191 -20.40 11.19 -0.41
CA PHE A 191 -19.63 12.11 -1.25
C PHE A 191 -20.55 13.05 -2.05
N GLU A 192 -21.68 12.55 -2.57
CA GLU A 192 -22.74 13.38 -3.18
C GLU A 192 -23.27 14.40 -2.17
N LYS A 193 -23.56 13.98 -0.93
CA LYS A 193 -24.00 14.90 0.14
C LYS A 193 -22.93 15.90 0.60
N ALA A 194 -21.64 15.59 0.41
CA ALA A 194 -20.53 16.45 0.78
C ALA A 194 -20.04 17.35 -0.38
N GLY A 195 -20.67 17.27 -1.57
CA GLY A 195 -20.29 18.05 -2.75
C GLY A 195 -18.91 17.67 -3.33
N ILE A 196 -18.44 16.45 -3.07
CA ILE A 196 -17.14 15.93 -3.55
C ILE A 196 -17.28 15.33 -4.96
N ILE A 197 -18.48 14.86 -5.31
CA ILE A 197 -18.97 14.48 -6.65
C ILE A 197 -20.40 14.97 -6.81
#